data_AF-A0A2T8KTC7-F1
#
_entry.id   AF-A0A2T8KTC7-F1
#
_cell.length_a   1.000
_cell.length_b   1.000
_cell.length_c   1.000
_cell.angle_alpha   90.00
_cell.angle_beta   90.00
_cell.angle_gamma   90.00
#
_symmetry.space_group_name_H-M   'P 1'
#
loop_
_entity.id
_entity.type
_entity.pdbx_description
1 polymer ?
#
loop_
_entity_poly.entity_id
_entity_poly.type
_entity_poly.pdbx_seq_one_letter_code
_entity_poly.pdbx_strand_id
1 'polypeptide(L)'
;MARSVSAHRALVAFFLPWLLHCARLEAAAEGTPPWFWPWPPVGGGDDPYCLSWRVMVEANNAKGWRTVPAPCVGYVRGYMAWGQYYRDVGSVADQAAAYAAQISAPAADGLDAWVLDVDDTCLSNQPYYQAKQFGAYDPVAFKMWASRGVCPGIPAMQWLFQTLKGRGFRVFLVTGRDEETLGSSTAANLAAAGFSGYDRLIMRKKERYE
;
A
#
# COMPACT_ATOMS: atom_id res chain seq x y z
N MET A 1 -49.23 -28.43 -44.90
CA MET A 1 -49.10 -29.60 -44.01
C MET A 1 -47.85 -29.45 -43.17
N ALA A 2 -47.99 -29.70 -41.87
CA ALA A 2 -47.05 -29.40 -40.81
C ALA A 2 -45.76 -30.22 -40.83
N ARG A 3 -44.69 -29.65 -40.25
CA ARG A 3 -43.58 -30.24 -39.45
C ARG A 3 -42.28 -29.49 -39.78
N SER A 4 -41.38 -29.16 -38.87
CA SER A 4 -41.33 -29.09 -37.42
C SER A 4 -40.05 -28.30 -37.14
N VAL A 5 -40.09 -27.39 -36.17
CA VAL A 5 -38.92 -26.66 -35.67
C VAL A 5 -37.88 -27.67 -35.13
N SER A 6 -36.60 -27.49 -35.43
CA SER A 6 -35.53 -28.09 -34.65
C SER A 6 -34.47 -27.04 -34.33
N ALA A 7 -34.30 -26.84 -33.02
CA ALA A 7 -33.48 -25.85 -32.37
C ALA A 7 -31.99 -26.00 -32.70
N HIS A 8 -31.32 -24.85 -32.75
CA HIS A 8 -29.87 -24.71 -32.64
C HIS A 8 -29.35 -25.50 -31.43
N ARG A 9 -28.45 -26.45 -31.67
CA ARG A 9 -27.55 -26.98 -30.63
C ARG A 9 -26.19 -26.36 -30.84
N ALA A 10 -25.96 -25.25 -30.15
CA ALA A 10 -24.63 -24.85 -29.75
C ALA A 10 -24.15 -25.82 -28.66
N LEU A 11 -22.98 -26.43 -28.84
CA LEU A 11 -22.19 -27.02 -27.77
C LEU A 11 -20.73 -26.76 -28.13
N VAL A 12 -20.25 -25.58 -27.72
CA VAL A 12 -18.83 -25.28 -27.59
C VAL A 12 -18.34 -26.07 -26.38
N ALA A 13 -17.47 -27.05 -26.60
CA ALA A 13 -16.76 -27.74 -25.54
C ALA A 13 -15.59 -26.86 -25.06
N PHE A 14 -15.81 -26.11 -23.98
CA PHE A 14 -14.74 -25.69 -23.08
C PHE A 14 -14.48 -26.82 -22.07
N PHE A 15 -13.34 -26.72 -21.38
CA PHE A 15 -12.76 -27.66 -20.40
C PHE A 15 -11.77 -28.67 -20.99
N LEU A 16 -10.48 -28.35 -20.89
CA LEU A 16 -9.59 -29.07 -19.97
C LEU A 16 -8.51 -28.10 -19.43
N PRO A 17 -8.24 -28.10 -18.12
CA PRO A 17 -7.56 -27.02 -17.41
C PRO A 17 -6.05 -27.25 -17.29
N TRP A 18 -5.32 -26.13 -17.31
CA TRP A 18 -4.15 -25.81 -16.48
C TRP A 18 -3.78 -26.84 -15.39
N LEU A 19 -3.02 -27.88 -15.74
CA LEU A 19 -2.47 -28.81 -14.74
C LEU A 19 -1.03 -29.26 -15.05
N LEU A 20 -0.22 -28.46 -15.74
CA LEU A 20 1.18 -28.82 -16.03
C LEU A 20 2.18 -27.67 -15.89
N HIS A 21 1.96 -26.71 -14.97
CA HIS A 21 2.98 -25.70 -14.62
C HIS A 21 3.20 -25.49 -13.11
N CYS A 22 2.75 -26.41 -12.25
CA CYS A 22 2.90 -26.27 -10.80
C CYS A 22 3.97 -27.19 -10.18
N ALA A 23 4.95 -27.65 -10.95
CA ALA A 23 6.05 -28.46 -10.43
C ALA A 23 7.39 -27.84 -10.79
N ARG A 24 7.77 -26.79 -10.07
CA ARG A 24 9.16 -26.37 -9.73
C ARG A 24 9.12 -24.99 -9.08
N LEU A 25 8.94 -24.97 -7.77
CA LEU A 25 9.41 -23.93 -6.86
C LEU A 25 9.33 -24.52 -5.43
N GLU A 26 10.09 -25.59 -5.21
CA GLU A 26 10.48 -25.98 -3.86
C GLU A 26 11.77 -25.24 -3.53
N ALA A 27 11.65 -24.17 -2.74
CA ALA A 27 12.57 -23.77 -1.67
C ALA A 27 12.20 -22.35 -1.19
N ALA A 28 11.18 -22.26 -0.34
CA ALA A 28 11.03 -21.17 0.60
C ALA A 28 10.41 -21.73 1.88
N ALA A 29 11.20 -22.54 2.59
CA ALA A 29 10.91 -22.84 3.99
C ALA A 29 11.32 -21.61 4.81
N GLU A 30 10.35 -20.79 5.20
CA GLU A 30 10.29 -20.11 6.50
C GLU A 30 8.89 -19.47 6.67
N GLY A 31 8.02 -20.17 7.40
CA GLY A 31 7.03 -19.59 8.31
C GLY A 31 5.79 -18.89 7.73
N THR A 32 4.73 -19.68 7.52
CA THR A 32 3.29 -19.30 7.47
C THR A 32 2.80 -18.28 6.42
N PRO A 33 1.73 -18.57 5.65
CA PRO A 33 1.12 -17.60 4.73
C PRO A 33 0.58 -16.36 5.46
N PRO A 34 0.60 -15.17 4.83
CA PRO A 34 0.30 -13.88 5.47
C PRO A 34 -1.14 -13.71 6.00
N TRP A 35 -2.02 -14.69 5.78
CA TRP A 35 -3.45 -14.67 6.15
C TRP A 35 -3.80 -15.71 7.23
N PHE A 36 -2.83 -16.41 7.82
CA PHE A 36 -3.07 -17.40 8.86
C PHE A 36 -2.44 -17.00 10.20
N TRP A 37 -3.03 -16.01 10.87
CA TRP A 37 -2.84 -15.83 12.31
C TRP A 37 -4.11 -16.31 13.03
N PRO A 38 -4.01 -17.23 14.00
CA PRO A 38 -5.19 -17.79 14.67
C PRO A 38 -5.77 -16.76 15.64
N TRP A 39 -6.89 -16.14 15.26
CA TRP A 39 -7.75 -15.30 16.12
C TRP A 39 -7.02 -14.07 16.75
N PRO A 40 -7.71 -12.97 17.13
CA PRO A 40 -7.03 -11.91 17.86
C PRO A 40 -6.50 -12.47 19.18
N PRO A 41 -5.23 -12.20 19.56
CA PRO A 41 -4.79 -12.46 20.92
C PRO A 41 -5.70 -11.68 21.87
N VAL A 42 -6.26 -12.39 22.83
CA VAL A 42 -6.97 -11.78 23.96
C VAL A 42 -5.94 -10.90 24.66
N GLY A 43 -6.05 -9.58 24.48
CA GLY A 43 -5.10 -8.59 24.99
C GLY A 43 -4.44 -7.77 23.88
N GLY A 44 -5.08 -6.65 23.51
CA GLY A 44 -4.45 -5.65 22.64
C GLY A 44 -5.41 -4.66 21.98
N GLY A 45 -6.70 -4.97 21.89
CA GLY A 45 -7.66 -4.11 21.17
C GLY A 45 -7.97 -2.77 21.85
N ASP A 46 -7.98 -2.74 23.18
CA ASP A 46 -8.61 -1.65 23.94
C ASP A 46 -7.75 -1.16 25.11
N ASP A 47 -6.43 -0.99 24.94
CA ASP A 47 -5.65 -0.25 25.93
C ASP A 47 -5.90 1.26 25.71
N PRO A 48 -6.64 1.96 26.61
CA PRO A 48 -6.96 3.37 26.42
C PRO A 48 -5.70 4.24 26.36
N TYR A 49 -4.63 3.85 27.06
CA TYR A 49 -3.36 4.55 26.99
C TYR A 49 -2.75 4.45 25.60
N CYS A 50 -2.76 3.27 24.97
CA CYS A 50 -2.17 3.08 23.65
C CYS A 50 -2.99 3.72 22.53
N LEU A 51 -4.32 3.75 22.66
CA LEU A 51 -5.18 4.57 21.80
C LEU A 51 -4.84 6.05 21.95
N SER A 52 -4.79 6.57 23.18
CA SER A 52 -4.40 7.97 23.42
C SER A 52 -3.01 8.27 22.88
N TRP A 53 -2.05 7.36 23.06
CA TRP A 53 -0.69 7.51 22.52
C TRP A 53 -0.70 7.61 20.99
N ARG A 54 -1.41 6.70 20.29
CA ARG A 54 -1.54 6.78 18.82
C ARG A 54 -2.15 8.12 18.40
N VAL A 55 -3.26 8.53 19.02
CA VAL A 55 -3.90 9.82 18.70
C VAL A 55 -2.95 10.99 18.96
N MET A 56 -2.14 10.96 20.04
CA MET A 56 -1.13 11.97 20.28
C MET A 56 -0.02 11.97 19.22
N VAL A 57 0.37 10.81 18.69
CA VAL A 57 1.33 10.72 17.58
C VAL A 57 0.73 11.33 16.31
N GLU A 58 -0.48 10.92 15.92
CA GLU A 58 -1.16 11.40 14.70
C GLU A 58 -1.48 12.91 14.78
N ALA A 59 -1.83 13.41 15.97
CA ALA A 59 -2.05 14.84 16.22
C ALA A 59 -0.75 15.63 16.42
N ASN A 60 0.42 15.01 16.26
CA ASN A 60 1.74 15.63 16.42
C ASN A 60 1.98 16.21 17.84
N ASN A 61 1.31 15.67 18.86
CA ASN A 61 1.53 16.02 20.28
C ASN A 61 2.64 15.17 20.92
N ALA A 62 2.82 13.92 20.47
CA ALA A 62 3.90 13.03 20.89
C ALA A 62 4.98 12.96 19.78
N LYS A 63 6.07 13.72 19.94
CA LYS A 63 7.16 13.85 18.95
C LYS A 63 8.43 13.12 19.40
N GLY A 64 9.31 12.81 18.45
CA GLY A 64 10.66 12.32 18.72
C GLY A 64 10.74 10.90 19.32
N TRP A 65 9.65 10.14 19.25
CA TRP A 65 9.65 8.73 19.66
C TRP A 65 10.45 7.91 18.66
N ARG A 66 11.25 6.96 19.15
CA ARG A 66 12.14 6.11 18.32
C ARG A 66 11.56 4.74 18.01
N THR A 67 10.64 4.27 18.84
CA THR A 67 9.97 2.98 18.74
C THR A 67 8.60 3.08 19.39
N VAL A 68 7.67 2.22 18.96
CA VAL A 68 6.39 2.03 19.65
C VAL A 68 6.69 1.68 21.12
N PRO A 69 6.01 2.30 22.10
CA PRO A 69 6.13 1.89 23.50
C PRO A 69 5.86 0.40 23.65
N ALA A 70 6.71 -0.32 24.38
CA ALA A 70 6.58 -1.76 24.59
C ALA A 70 5.15 -2.22 24.95
N PRO A 71 4.39 -1.56 25.87
CA PRO A 71 3.01 -1.97 26.15
C PRO A 71 2.05 -1.80 24.96
N CYS A 72 2.36 -0.92 24.02
CA CYS A 72 1.49 -0.58 22.88
C CYS A 72 1.77 -1.39 21.61
N VAL A 73 2.76 -2.29 21.61
CA VAL A 73 3.05 -3.15 20.45
C VAL A 73 1.84 -4.04 20.09
N GLY A 74 1.17 -4.60 21.10
CA GLY A 74 -0.04 -5.40 20.89
C GLY A 74 -1.18 -4.59 20.27
N TYR A 75 -1.36 -3.36 20.75
CA TYR A 75 -2.33 -2.41 20.21
C TYR A 75 -2.04 -2.01 18.76
N VAL A 76 -0.80 -1.64 18.44
CA VAL A 76 -0.41 -1.26 17.07
C VAL A 76 -0.58 -2.44 16.11
N ARG A 77 -0.17 -3.65 16.52
CA ARG A 77 -0.44 -4.86 15.74
C ARG A 77 -1.93 -5.04 15.49
N GLY A 78 -2.74 -4.81 16.53
CA GLY A 78 -4.20 -4.82 16.47
C GLY A 78 -4.74 -3.88 15.39
N TYR A 79 -4.40 -2.60 15.53
CA TYR A 79 -4.79 -1.52 14.65
C TYR A 79 -4.42 -1.76 13.17
N MET A 80 -3.19 -2.21 12.92
CA MET A 80 -2.66 -2.42 11.56
C MET A 80 -3.23 -3.68 10.89
N ALA A 81 -3.54 -4.74 11.66
CA ALA A 81 -3.98 -6.03 11.10
C ALA A 81 -5.51 -6.18 10.98
N TRP A 82 -6.29 -5.56 11.85
CA TRP A 82 -7.73 -5.88 12.01
C TRP A 82 -8.67 -4.78 11.49
N GLY A 83 -8.26 -4.08 10.43
CA GLY A 83 -9.19 -3.27 9.63
C GLY A 83 -9.27 -1.78 10.00
N GLN A 84 -8.99 -1.39 11.25
CA GLN A 84 -9.10 0.03 11.64
C GLN A 84 -8.15 0.92 10.83
N TYR A 85 -6.90 0.52 10.65
CA TYR A 85 -5.95 1.22 9.77
C TYR A 85 -6.52 1.45 8.36
N TYR A 86 -7.11 0.41 7.74
CA TYR A 86 -7.68 0.54 6.40
C TYR A 86 -8.91 1.45 6.35
N ARG A 87 -9.73 1.47 7.42
CA ARG A 87 -10.86 2.40 7.55
C ARG A 87 -10.39 3.84 7.68
N ASP A 88 -9.36 4.08 8.51
CA ASP A 88 -8.78 5.41 8.73
C ASP A 88 -8.17 5.94 7.43
N VAL A 89 -7.34 5.14 6.73
CA VAL A 89 -6.75 5.52 5.44
C VAL A 89 -7.82 5.73 4.36
N GLY A 90 -8.83 4.86 4.29
CA GLY A 90 -9.97 5.01 3.37
C GLY A 90 -10.71 6.32 3.61
N SER A 91 -10.97 6.67 4.87
CA SER A 91 -11.67 7.90 5.23
C SER A 91 -10.88 9.16 4.85
N VAL A 92 -9.55 9.12 4.94
CA VAL A 92 -8.69 10.23 4.48
C VAL A 92 -8.70 10.33 2.95
N ALA A 93 -8.62 9.19 2.24
CA ALA A 93 -8.70 9.17 0.78
C ALA A 93 -10.04 9.72 0.27
N ASP A 94 -11.16 9.33 0.89
CA ASP A 94 -12.50 9.83 0.57
C ASP A 94 -12.60 11.34 0.76
N GLN A 95 -12.08 11.87 1.87
CA GLN A 95 -12.07 13.30 2.15
C GLN A 95 -11.21 14.08 1.13
N ALA A 96 -10.03 13.56 0.80
CA ALA A 96 -9.16 14.17 -0.21
C ALA A 96 -9.82 14.18 -1.60
N ALA A 97 -10.48 13.09 -1.99
CA ALA A 97 -11.23 13.00 -3.24
C ALA A 97 -12.44 13.97 -3.25
N ALA A 98 -13.17 14.07 -2.14
CA ALA A 98 -14.28 15.01 -1.99
C ALA A 98 -13.82 16.47 -2.08
N TYR A 99 -12.68 16.80 -1.49
CA TYR A 99 -12.06 18.13 -1.64
C TYR A 99 -11.64 18.38 -3.10
N ALA A 100 -10.93 17.44 -3.74
CA ALA A 100 -10.55 17.54 -5.15
C ALA A 100 -11.78 17.70 -6.07
N ALA A 101 -12.94 17.15 -5.68
CA ALA A 101 -14.19 17.28 -6.41
C ALA A 101 -14.73 18.71 -6.45
N GLN A 102 -14.46 19.51 -5.42
CA GLN A 102 -14.90 20.90 -5.28
C GLN A 102 -14.03 21.88 -6.08
N ILE A 103 -12.82 21.47 -6.46
CA ILE A 103 -11.93 22.27 -7.29
C ILE A 103 -12.39 22.17 -8.75
N SER A 104 -12.49 23.32 -9.42
CA SER A 104 -12.71 23.38 -10.87
C SER A 104 -11.72 22.49 -11.63
N ALA A 105 -12.09 22.04 -12.83
CA ALA A 105 -11.17 21.27 -13.65
C ALA A 105 -9.82 22.02 -13.81
N PRO A 106 -8.68 21.33 -13.64
CA PRO A 106 -7.36 21.90 -13.84
C PRO A 106 -7.23 22.69 -15.15
N ALA A 107 -6.54 23.82 -15.09
CA ALA A 107 -6.24 24.57 -16.29
C ALA A 107 -5.29 23.77 -17.19
N ALA A 108 -5.33 24.04 -18.50
CA ALA A 108 -4.44 23.39 -19.47
C ALA A 108 -2.97 23.88 -19.41
N ASP A 109 -2.60 24.65 -18.37
CA ASP A 109 -1.24 25.13 -18.13
C ASP A 109 -0.36 24.08 -17.42
N GLY A 110 -0.97 23.05 -16.83
CA GLY A 110 -0.29 21.98 -16.12
C GLY A 110 0.27 22.39 -14.76
N LEU A 111 -0.27 23.45 -14.13
CA LEU A 111 0.20 23.98 -12.85
C LEU A 111 -0.59 23.48 -11.63
N ASP A 112 -1.73 22.83 -11.84
CA ASP A 112 -2.53 22.23 -10.78
C ASP A 112 -2.04 20.80 -10.44
N ALA A 113 -1.41 20.67 -9.28
CA ALA A 113 -0.70 19.46 -8.90
C ALA A 113 -1.05 18.95 -7.49
N TRP A 114 -1.03 17.63 -7.36
CA TRP A 114 -1.03 16.91 -6.08
C TRP A 114 0.32 16.25 -5.86
N VAL A 115 0.77 16.24 -4.61
CA VAL A 115 2.01 15.58 -4.20
C VAL A 115 1.65 14.47 -3.22
N LEU A 116 2.12 13.26 -3.51
CA LEU A 116 1.97 12.11 -2.61
C LEU A 116 3.35 11.63 -2.16
N ASP A 117 3.46 11.28 -0.88
CA ASP A 117 4.60 10.49 -0.40
C ASP A 117 4.48 9.04 -0.90
N VAL A 118 5.55 8.26 -0.80
CA VAL A 118 5.60 6.86 -1.20
C VAL A 118 5.46 5.92 -0.02
N ASP A 119 6.32 6.05 1.00
CA ASP A 119 6.40 5.10 2.12
C ASP A 119 5.22 5.27 3.08
N ASP A 120 4.50 4.18 3.33
CA ASP A 120 3.24 4.14 4.10
C ASP A 120 2.16 5.13 3.62
N THR A 121 2.28 5.59 2.37
CA THR A 121 1.30 6.42 1.65
C THR A 121 0.86 5.73 0.35
N CYS A 122 1.75 5.54 -0.62
CA CYS A 122 1.47 4.75 -1.82
C CYS A 122 1.78 3.26 -1.62
N LEU A 123 2.92 2.96 -1.00
CA LEU A 123 3.44 1.62 -0.75
C LEU A 123 3.50 1.35 0.75
N SER A 124 3.02 0.20 1.19
CA SER A 124 3.01 -0.16 2.60
C SER A 124 4.31 -0.85 3.02
N ASN A 125 4.85 -0.39 4.16
CA ASN A 125 5.97 -1.01 4.87
C ASN A 125 5.49 -1.96 5.97
N GLN A 126 4.18 -2.18 6.08
CA GLN A 126 3.59 -3.04 7.10
C GLN A 126 4.19 -4.46 7.12
N PRO A 127 4.46 -5.15 5.98
CA PRO A 127 5.08 -6.48 6.03
C PRO A 127 6.47 -6.47 6.69
N TYR A 128 7.26 -5.41 6.49
CA TYR A 128 8.55 -5.24 7.15
C TYR A 128 8.39 -5.12 8.67
N TYR A 129 7.49 -4.23 9.11
CA TYR A 129 7.26 -4.02 10.54
C TYR A 129 6.59 -5.23 11.21
N GLN A 130 5.73 -5.96 10.52
CA GLN A 130 5.16 -7.22 11.02
C GLN A 130 6.26 -8.25 11.29
N ALA A 131 7.20 -8.45 10.35
CA ALA A 131 8.34 -9.35 10.54
C ALA A 131 9.25 -8.92 11.70
N LYS A 132 9.34 -7.61 11.96
CA LYS A 132 10.06 -7.02 13.09
C LYS A 132 9.21 -6.88 14.36
N GLN A 133 8.01 -7.46 14.39
CA GLN A 133 7.06 -7.40 15.51
C GLN A 133 6.73 -5.97 15.98
N PHE A 134 6.73 -4.99 15.06
CA PHE A 134 6.55 -3.55 15.33
C PHE A 134 7.59 -2.96 16.30
N GLY A 135 8.79 -3.54 16.32
CA GLY A 135 9.94 -3.03 17.05
C GLY A 135 10.63 -1.83 16.40
N ALA A 136 11.83 -1.50 16.87
CA ALA A 136 12.60 -0.35 16.41
C ALA A 136 12.94 -0.41 14.91
N TYR A 137 12.96 0.77 14.28
CA TYR A 137 13.39 0.92 12.89
C TYR A 137 14.89 0.63 12.73
N ASP A 138 15.22 -0.16 11.71
CA ASP A 138 16.59 -0.49 11.30
C ASP A 138 16.74 -0.07 9.83
N PRO A 139 17.51 1.00 9.55
CA PRO A 139 17.60 1.54 8.19
C PRO A 139 18.32 0.60 7.22
N VAL A 140 19.27 -0.22 7.70
CA VAL A 140 20.01 -1.15 6.85
C VAL A 140 19.11 -2.33 6.49
N ALA A 141 18.42 -2.90 7.47
CA ALA A 141 17.45 -3.98 7.22
C ALA A 141 16.28 -3.52 6.35
N PHE A 142 15.76 -2.31 6.59
CA PHE A 142 14.70 -1.75 5.76
C PHE A 142 15.15 -1.59 4.31
N LYS A 143 16.34 -1.02 4.09
CA LYS A 143 16.90 -0.86 2.74
C LYS A 143 17.06 -2.19 2.02
N MET A 144 17.57 -3.23 2.69
CA MET A 144 17.68 -4.58 2.13
C MET A 144 16.34 -5.26 1.86
N TRP A 145 15.30 -4.92 2.62
CA TRP A 145 13.95 -5.42 2.37
C TRP A 145 13.29 -4.68 1.20
N ALA A 146 13.36 -3.35 1.17
CA ALA A 146 12.78 -2.51 0.13
C ALA A 146 13.44 -2.71 -1.25
N SER A 147 14.73 -3.08 -1.29
CA SER A 147 15.43 -3.41 -2.54
C SER A 147 14.89 -4.68 -3.21
N ARG A 148 14.17 -5.55 -2.47
CA ARG A 148 13.58 -6.78 -3.02
C ARG A 148 12.38 -6.52 -3.94
N GLY A 149 11.82 -5.31 -3.96
CA GLY A 149 10.68 -5.00 -4.81
C GLY A 149 9.40 -5.73 -4.39
N VAL A 150 9.14 -5.82 -3.09
CA VAL A 150 8.00 -6.56 -2.52
C VAL A 150 7.07 -5.68 -1.67
N CYS A 151 7.11 -4.36 -1.87
CA CYS A 151 6.31 -3.43 -1.08
C CYS A 151 4.88 -3.37 -1.70
N PRO A 152 3.83 -3.84 -1.00
CA PRO A 152 2.47 -3.83 -1.54
C PRO A 152 1.92 -2.41 -1.64
N GLY A 153 1.03 -2.16 -2.60
CA GLY A 153 0.30 -0.90 -2.70
C GLY A 153 -0.76 -0.74 -1.62
N ILE A 154 -1.05 0.50 -1.23
CA ILE A 154 -2.15 0.86 -0.34
C ILE A 154 -3.41 1.13 -1.20
N PRO A 155 -4.44 0.26 -1.18
CA PRO A 155 -5.53 0.31 -2.17
C PRO A 155 -6.33 1.62 -2.17
N ALA A 156 -6.64 2.18 -0.99
CA ALA A 156 -7.37 3.44 -0.89
C ALA A 156 -6.59 4.62 -1.51
N MET A 157 -5.26 4.64 -1.34
CA MET A 157 -4.41 5.67 -1.90
C MET A 157 -4.19 5.49 -3.41
N GLN A 158 -4.19 4.25 -3.91
CA GLN A 158 -4.23 3.97 -5.34
C GLN A 158 -5.53 4.49 -5.97
N TRP A 159 -6.67 4.24 -5.34
CA TRP A 159 -7.95 4.78 -5.80
C TRP A 159 -7.95 6.32 -5.82
N LEU A 160 -7.43 6.97 -4.78
CA LEU A 160 -7.27 8.42 -4.74
C LEU A 160 -6.37 8.90 -5.89
N PHE A 161 -5.21 8.27 -6.10
CA PHE A 161 -4.29 8.59 -7.19
C PHE A 161 -5.00 8.56 -8.55
N GLN A 162 -5.74 7.49 -8.85
CA GLN A 162 -6.48 7.36 -10.10
C GLN A 162 -7.60 8.40 -10.22
N THR A 163 -8.27 8.72 -9.12
CA THR A 163 -9.30 9.76 -9.08
C THR A 163 -8.72 11.14 -9.41
N LEU A 164 -7.56 11.48 -8.83
CA LEU A 164 -6.86 12.75 -9.11
C LEU A 164 -6.41 12.83 -10.56
N LYS A 165 -5.78 11.77 -11.09
CA LYS A 165 -5.37 11.69 -12.50
C LYS A 165 -6.57 11.77 -13.45
N GLY A 166 -7.66 11.08 -13.15
CA GLY A 166 -8.89 11.10 -13.95
C GLY A 166 -9.56 12.48 -14.02
N ARG A 167 -9.34 13.33 -13.03
CA ARG A 167 -9.77 14.74 -13.04
C ARG A 167 -8.82 15.68 -13.79
N GLY A 168 -7.67 15.18 -14.26
CA GLY A 168 -6.68 15.97 -14.99
C GLY A 168 -5.60 16.63 -14.14
N PHE A 169 -5.55 16.34 -12.83
CA PHE A 169 -4.47 16.87 -11.99
C PHE A 169 -3.12 16.24 -12.37
N ARG A 170 -2.07 17.05 -12.27
CA ARG A 170 -0.71 16.52 -12.20
C ARG A 170 -0.51 15.82 -10.87
N VAL A 171 0.18 14.68 -10.85
CA VAL A 171 0.49 13.98 -9.60
C VAL A 171 1.98 13.67 -9.54
N PHE A 172 2.65 14.23 -8.53
CA PHE A 172 4.06 14.02 -8.26
C PHE A 172 4.21 13.08 -7.06
N LEU A 173 5.13 12.13 -7.18
CA LEU A 173 5.52 11.27 -6.08
C LEU A 173 6.85 11.77 -5.53
N VAL A 174 6.91 12.04 -4.23
CA VAL A 174 8.13 12.52 -3.55
C VAL A 174 8.45 11.54 -2.44
N THR A 175 9.69 11.06 -2.35
CA THR A 175 10.06 10.06 -1.35
C THR A 175 11.43 10.31 -0.75
N GLY A 176 11.56 9.93 0.53
CA GLY A 176 12.84 9.87 1.22
C GLY A 176 13.76 8.73 0.78
N ARG A 177 13.27 7.77 -0.03
CA ARG A 177 14.07 6.66 -0.55
C ARG A 177 15.22 7.16 -1.42
N ASP A 178 16.38 6.53 -1.27
CA ASP A 178 17.59 6.82 -2.04
C ASP A 178 17.43 6.37 -3.50
N GLU A 179 17.62 7.30 -4.42
CA GLU A 179 17.46 7.07 -5.86
C GLU A 179 18.41 5.99 -6.39
N GLU A 180 19.68 6.05 -5.98
CA GLU A 180 20.74 5.18 -6.47
C GLU A 180 20.46 3.70 -6.16
N THR A 181 19.97 3.41 -4.95
CA THR A 181 19.85 2.03 -4.46
C THR A 181 18.43 1.49 -4.41
N LEU A 182 17.41 2.36 -4.37
CA LEU A 182 16.01 1.95 -4.30
C LEU A 182 15.18 2.42 -5.49
N GLY A 183 15.75 3.14 -6.46
CA GLY A 183 15.03 3.68 -7.61
C GLY A 183 14.29 2.62 -8.42
N SER A 184 15.01 1.58 -8.84
CA SER A 184 14.44 0.50 -9.66
C SER A 184 13.34 -0.27 -8.92
N SER A 185 13.58 -0.70 -7.67
CA SER A 185 12.59 -1.46 -6.90
C SER A 185 11.37 -0.63 -6.51
N THR A 186 11.55 0.67 -6.25
CA THR A 186 10.44 1.59 -5.94
C THR A 186 9.56 1.81 -7.16
N ALA A 187 10.14 2.08 -8.33
CA ALA A 187 9.38 2.23 -9.57
C ALA A 187 8.62 0.95 -9.95
N ALA A 188 9.25 -0.22 -9.79
CA ALA A 188 8.62 -1.52 -10.05
C ALA A 188 7.42 -1.76 -9.13
N ASN A 189 7.56 -1.51 -7.82
CA ASN A 189 6.45 -1.64 -6.87
C ASN A 189 5.30 -0.67 -7.20
N LEU A 190 5.59 0.60 -7.49
CA LEU A 190 4.57 1.59 -7.85
C LEU A 190 3.78 1.17 -9.09
N ALA A 191 4.48 0.68 -10.12
CA ALA A 191 3.84 0.17 -11.33
C ALA A 191 2.96 -1.05 -11.02
N ALA A 192 3.48 -2.03 -10.27
CA ALA A 192 2.73 -3.23 -9.88
C ALA A 192 1.51 -2.91 -9.00
N ALA A 193 1.60 -1.87 -8.18
CA ALA A 193 0.53 -1.38 -7.32
C ALA A 193 -0.51 -0.51 -8.05
N GLY A 194 -0.32 -0.20 -9.33
CA GLY A 194 -1.25 0.62 -10.13
C GLY A 194 -1.09 2.14 -9.93
N PHE A 195 0.05 2.60 -9.40
CA PHE A 195 0.45 4.01 -9.40
C PHE A 195 1.20 4.34 -10.71
N SER A 196 0.61 4.00 -11.86
CA SER A 196 1.17 4.30 -13.17
C SER A 196 0.72 5.67 -13.67
N GLY A 197 1.59 6.40 -14.36
CA GLY A 197 1.23 7.68 -14.98
C GLY A 197 1.38 8.91 -14.07
N TYR A 198 2.10 8.80 -12.95
CA TYR A 198 2.57 9.98 -12.22
C TYR A 198 3.46 10.84 -13.12
N ASP A 199 3.49 12.13 -12.86
CA ASP A 199 4.21 13.13 -13.67
C ASP A 199 5.71 13.11 -13.39
N ARG A 200 6.10 12.86 -12.13
CA ARG A 200 7.50 12.58 -11.77
C ARG A 200 7.56 11.79 -10.46
N LEU A 201 8.53 10.88 -10.38
CA LEU A 201 9.01 10.31 -9.13
C LEU A 201 10.28 11.07 -8.72
N ILE A 202 10.23 11.76 -7.59
CA ILE A 202 11.31 12.57 -7.04
C ILE A 202 11.86 11.84 -5.81
N MET A 203 13.08 11.34 -5.92
CA MET A 203 13.74 10.54 -4.89
C MET A 203 14.89 11.31 -4.26
N ARG A 204 15.30 10.87 -3.06
CA ARG A 204 16.46 11.45 -2.37
C ARG A 204 17.73 11.10 -3.14
N LYS A 205 18.47 12.11 -3.56
CA LYS A 205 19.85 11.96 -4.04
C LYS A 205 20.79 12.03 -2.84
N LYS A 206 21.89 11.29 -2.87
CA LYS A 206 23.00 11.58 -1.95
C LYS A 206 23.44 13.02 -2.17
N GLU A 207 23.67 13.75 -1.09
CA GLU A 207 24.35 15.04 -1.16
C GLU A 207 25.69 14.79 -1.87
N ARG A 208 25.83 15.34 -3.07
CA ARG A 208 27.15 15.52 -3.66
C ARG A 208 27.75 16.70 -2.91
N TYR A 209 28.67 16.42 -1.99
CA TYR A 209 29.61 17.44 -1.55
C TYR A 209 30.51 17.73 -2.76
N GLU A 210 30.12 18.70 -3.57
CA GLU A 210 30.98 19.36 -4.57
C GLU A 210 31.67 20.56 -3.90
#